data_AF-A0A3C0KQS9-F1
#
_entry.id   AF-A0A3C0KQS9-F1
#
_cell.length_a   1.000
_cell.length_b   1.000
_cell.length_c   1.000
_cell.angle_alpha   90.00
_cell.angle_beta   90.00
_cell.angle_gamma   90.00
#
_symmetry.space_group_name_H-M   'P 1'
#
loop_
_entity.id
_entity.type
_entity.pdbx_description
1 polymer ?
#
loop_
_entity_poly.entity_id
_entity_poly.type
_entity_poly.pdbx_seq_one_letter_code
_entity_poly.pdbx_strand_id
1 'polypeptide(L)'
;MKPAKIIECIPNFSEGRDPEIIKAIAAAVSAVSGVRLLDYSWDRDHHRSVITFLGEPEYVYEAALAAGSKALDLIDLSRHDGVHPRIGAVD
;
A
#
# COMPACT_ATOMS: atom_id res chain seq x y z
N MET A 1 2.91 -18.39 -26.87
CA MET A 1 2.84 -17.16 -26.04
C MET A 1 3.99 -17.21 -25.05
N LYS A 2 4.68 -16.09 -24.79
CA LYS A 2 5.60 -16.02 -23.66
C LYS A 2 4.77 -16.09 -22.36
N PRO A 3 5.24 -16.79 -21.32
CA PRO A 3 4.55 -16.78 -20.03
C PRO A 3 4.52 -15.34 -19.48
N ALA A 4 3.38 -14.94 -18.94
CA ALA A 4 3.24 -13.66 -18.26
C ALA A 4 4.21 -13.63 -17.06
N LYS A 5 4.97 -12.55 -16.92
CA LYS A 5 5.80 -12.33 -15.73
C LYS A 5 4.91 -11.72 -14.68
N ILE A 6 4.81 -12.35 -13.51
CA ILE A 6 4.02 -11.83 -12.39
C ILE A 6 4.98 -11.42 -11.28
N ILE A 7 4.75 -10.24 -10.72
CA ILE A 7 5.40 -9.75 -9.50
C ILE A 7 4.32 -9.51 -8.46
N GLU A 8 4.62 -9.86 -7.21
CA GLU A 8 3.85 -9.48 -6.03
C GLU A 8 4.55 -8.28 -5.35
N CYS A 9 3.76 -7.31 -4.92
CA CYS A 9 4.21 -6.13 -4.19
C CYS A 9 3.43 -6.03 -2.89
N ILE A 10 4.15 -5.80 -1.79
CA ILE A 10 3.64 -5.83 -0.42
C ILE A 10 4.10 -4.57 0.34
N PRO A 11 3.76 -3.35 -0.13
CA PRO A 11 4.13 -2.14 0.58
C PRO A 11 3.47 -2.05 1.96
N ASN A 12 4.20 -1.44 2.89
CA ASN A 12 3.68 -1.13 4.21
C ASN A 12 3.47 0.37 4.33
N PHE A 13 2.43 0.75 5.07
CA PHE A 13 2.10 2.13 5.32
C PHE A 13 2.02 2.38 6.81
N SER A 14 2.53 3.52 7.24
CA SER A 14 2.47 4.00 8.62
C SER A 14 1.08 4.57 8.92
N GLU A 15 0.07 3.71 8.81
CA GLU A 15 -1.32 3.95 9.17
C GLU A 15 -1.97 2.59 9.47
N GLY A 16 -2.69 2.50 10.58
CA GLY A 16 -3.30 1.28 11.09
C GLY A 16 -4.51 1.52 12.01
N ARG A 17 -5.02 2.75 12.05
CA ARG A 17 -6.09 3.21 12.94
C ARG A 17 -7.23 3.87 12.19
N ASP A 18 -6.97 4.53 11.06
CA ASP A 18 -7.96 5.10 10.16
C ASP A 18 -8.22 4.16 8.95
N PRO A 19 -9.33 3.40 8.95
CA PRO A 19 -9.65 2.50 7.85
C PRO A 19 -9.95 3.23 6.53
N GLU A 20 -10.37 4.50 6.57
CA GLU A 20 -10.70 5.24 5.36
C GLU A 20 -9.44 5.65 4.61
N ILE A 21 -8.37 6.02 5.32
CA ILE A 21 -7.05 6.23 4.71
C ILE A 21 -6.53 4.93 4.08
N ILE A 22 -6.59 3.82 4.80
CA ILE A 22 -6.10 2.52 4.31
C ILE A 22 -6.88 2.07 3.07
N LYS A 23 -8.21 2.17 3.11
CA LYS A 23 -9.07 1.86 1.95
C LYS A 23 -8.79 2.80 0.78
N ALA A 24 -8.51 4.07 1.01
CA ALA A 24 -8.17 5.02 -0.07
C ALA A 24 -6.86 4.63 -0.76
N ILE A 25 -5.85 4.19 0.00
CA ILE A 25 -4.58 3.69 -0.57
C ILE A 25 -4.82 2.38 -1.34
N ALA A 26 -5.59 1.43 -0.79
CA ALA A 26 -5.93 0.18 -1.47
C ALA A 26 -6.77 0.41 -2.75
N ALA A 27 -7.63 1.43 -2.75
CA ALA A 27 -8.40 1.85 -3.91
C ALA A 27 -7.50 2.44 -5.02
N ALA A 28 -6.43 3.16 -4.65
CA ALA A 28 -5.45 3.66 -5.62
C ALA A 28 -4.74 2.52 -6.36
N VAL A 29 -4.42 1.42 -5.66
CA VAL A 29 -3.91 0.18 -6.28
C VAL A 29 -4.95 -0.40 -7.24
N SER A 30 -6.19 -0.59 -6.77
CA SER A 30 -7.26 -1.22 -7.56
C SER A 30 -7.69 -0.40 -8.79
N ALA A 31 -7.36 0.88 -8.84
CA ALA A 31 -7.64 1.75 -9.99
C ALA A 31 -6.68 1.53 -11.17
N VAL A 32 -5.51 0.91 -10.95
CA VAL A 32 -4.55 0.61 -12.02
C VAL A 32 -4.99 -0.66 -12.75
N SER A 33 -5.19 -0.56 -14.06
CA SER A 33 -5.53 -1.72 -14.89
C SER A 33 -4.32 -2.66 -14.99
N GLY A 34 -4.54 -3.97 -14.92
CA GLY A 34 -3.47 -4.97 -15.03
C GLY A 34 -2.83 -5.39 -13.70
N VAL A 35 -3.27 -4.81 -12.57
CA VAL A 35 -2.99 -5.33 -11.22
C VAL A 35 -4.24 -5.90 -10.57
N ARG A 36 -4.01 -6.82 -9.63
CA ARG A 36 -5.03 -7.39 -8.76
C ARG A 36 -4.63 -7.12 -7.32
N LEU A 37 -5.48 -6.40 -6.60
CA LEU A 37 -5.44 -6.34 -5.14
C LEU A 37 -5.81 -7.72 -4.58
N LEU A 38 -4.93 -8.31 -3.78
CA LEU A 38 -5.12 -9.62 -3.18
C LEU A 38 -5.65 -9.51 -1.75
N ASP A 39 -5.05 -8.61 -0.97
CA ASP A 39 -5.39 -8.40 0.42
C ASP A 39 -5.00 -6.97 0.86
N TYR A 40 -5.63 -6.49 1.92
CA TYR A 40 -5.13 -5.39 2.72
C TYR A 40 -5.53 -5.62 4.17
N SER A 41 -4.58 -5.47 5.07
CA SER A 41 -4.78 -5.67 6.51
C SER A 41 -4.05 -4.60 7.28
N TRP A 42 -4.45 -4.40 8.53
CA TRP A 42 -3.84 -3.42 9.40
C TRP A 42 -3.91 -3.82 10.86
N ASP A 43 -2.98 -3.27 11.63
CA ASP A 43 -2.85 -3.49 13.06
C ASP A 43 -2.83 -2.15 13.79
N ARG A 44 -3.73 -2.03 14.77
CA ARG A 44 -3.96 -0.79 15.52
C ARG A 44 -2.81 -0.43 16.45
N ASP A 45 -2.18 -1.44 17.05
CA ASP A 45 -1.11 -1.27 18.04
C ASP A 45 0.21 -0.96 17.33
N HIS A 46 0.50 -1.67 16.24
CA HIS A 46 1.61 -1.38 15.34
C HIS A 46 1.43 -0.06 14.60
N HIS A 47 0.19 0.42 14.47
CA HIS A 47 -0.21 1.58 13.67
C HIS A 47 0.30 1.45 12.23
N ARG A 48 0.13 0.26 11.66
CA ARG A 48 0.71 -0.12 10.37
C ARG A 48 -0.29 -0.92 9.56
N SER A 49 -0.27 -0.73 8.26
CA SER A 49 -1.04 -1.51 7.30
C SER A 49 -0.15 -2.09 6.23
N VAL A 50 -0.61 -3.20 5.66
CA VAL A 50 0.05 -3.95 4.62
C VAL A 50 -0.96 -4.13 3.49
N ILE A 51 -0.57 -3.77 2.27
CA ILE A 51 -1.41 -3.93 1.08
C ILE A 51 -0.68 -4.85 0.12
N THR A 52 -1.35 -5.92 -0.33
CA THR A 52 -0.75 -6.94 -1.18
C THR A 52 -1.42 -6.95 -2.54
N PHE A 53 -0.64 -6.81 -3.61
CA PHE A 53 -1.15 -6.86 -4.97
C PHE A 53 -0.15 -7.50 -5.93
N LEU A 54 -0.65 -8.01 -7.06
CA LEU A 54 0.18 -8.62 -8.09
C LEU A 54 -0.23 -8.23 -9.50
N GLY A 55 0.67 -8.36 -10.45
CA GLY A 55 0.45 -8.05 -11.87
C GLY A 55 1.73 -8.16 -12.68
N GLU A 56 1.69 -7.70 -13.93
CA GLU A 56 2.91 -7.55 -14.72
C GLU A 56 3.79 -6.41 -14.16
N PRO A 57 5.12 -6.48 -14.32
CA PRO A 57 6.05 -5.55 -13.67
C PRO A 57 5.74 -4.06 -13.88
N GLU A 58 5.29 -3.69 -15.08
CA GLU A 58 4.94 -2.30 -15.42
C GLU A 58 3.73 -1.80 -14.63
N TYR A 59 2.65 -2.58 -14.56
CA TYR A 59 1.44 -2.19 -13.82
C TYR A 59 1.63 -2.25 -12.31
N VAL A 60 2.45 -3.18 -11.80
CA VAL A 60 2.82 -3.24 -10.38
C VAL A 60 3.60 -1.99 -9.97
N TYR A 61 4.51 -1.52 -10.82
CA TYR A 61 5.25 -0.29 -10.59
C TYR A 61 4.31 0.93 -10.54
N GLU A 62 3.40 1.06 -11.50
CA GLU A 62 2.40 2.14 -11.52
C GLU A 62 1.50 2.12 -10.27
N ALA A 63 1.02 0.94 -9.88
CA ALA A 63 0.19 0.77 -8.69
C ALA A 63 0.94 1.11 -7.39
N ALA A 64 2.22 0.73 -7.28
CA ALA A 64 3.05 1.09 -6.14
C ALA A 64 3.25 2.60 -6.03
N LEU A 65 3.49 3.30 -7.16
CA LEU A 65 3.58 4.77 -7.18
C LEU A 65 2.25 5.44 -6.80
N ALA A 66 1.12 4.94 -7.32
CA ALA A 66 -0.20 5.47 -7.01
C ALA A 66 -0.53 5.33 -5.52
N ALA A 67 -0.27 4.14 -4.95
CA ALA A 67 -0.44 3.89 -3.53
C ALA A 67 0.47 4.78 -2.67
N GLY A 68 1.75 4.89 -3.05
CA GLY A 68 2.71 5.74 -2.35
C GLY A 68 2.33 7.22 -2.38
N SER A 69 1.92 7.75 -3.54
CA SER A 69 1.43 9.12 -3.66
C SER A 69 0.20 9.35 -2.78
N LYS A 70 -0.76 8.40 -2.77
CA LYS A 70 -1.96 8.51 -1.94
C LYS A 70 -1.63 8.49 -0.45
N ALA A 71 -0.68 7.67 -0.03
CA ALA A 71 -0.21 7.63 1.34
C ALA A 71 0.44 8.94 1.77
N LEU A 72 1.27 9.55 0.92
CA LEU A 72 1.91 10.84 1.19
C LEU A 72 0.91 12.00 1.32
N ASP A 73 -0.23 11.94 0.62
CA ASP A 73 -1.30 12.95 0.75
C ASP A 73 -2.03 12.85 2.10
N LEU A 74 -2.13 11.65 2.67
CA LEU A 74 -3.06 11.34 3.76
C LEU A 74 -2.38 11.11 5.12
N ILE A 75 -1.13 10.64 5.13
CA ILE A 75 -0.42 10.22 6.34
C ILE A 75 0.54 11.31 6.81
N ASP A 76 0.25 11.89 7.97
CA ASP A 76 1.13 12.83 8.67
C ASP A 76 1.97 12.10 9.73
N LEU A 77 3.23 11.80 9.38
CA LEU A 77 4.18 11.14 10.28
C LEU A 77 4.52 11.97 11.53
N SER A 78 4.35 13.29 11.53
CA SER A 78 4.66 14.12 12.70
C SER A 78 3.75 13.82 13.90
N ARG A 79 2.61 13.17 13.62
CA ARG A 79 1.59 12.77 14.60
C ARG A 79 1.50 11.26 14.78
N HIS A 80 2.35 10.50 14.08
CA HIS A 80 2.29 9.05 14.09
C HIS A 80 3.02 8.43 15.30
N ASP A 81 2.26 7.73 16.13
CA ASP A 81 2.74 6.86 17.20
C ASP A 81 2.30 5.40 16.96
N GLY A 82 3.21 4.44 17.09
CA GLY A 82 2.92 3.01 16.93
C GLY A 82 4.08 2.18 17.48
N VAL A 83 3.84 0.93 17.86
CA VAL A 83 4.90 0.08 18.45
C VAL A 83 5.87 -0.49 17.40
N HIS A 84 5.50 -0.45 16.11
CA HIS A 84 6.37 -0.89 15.03
C HIS A 84 7.37 0.20 14.64
N PRO A 85 8.67 -0.12 14.49
CA PRO A 85 9.63 0.82 13.92
C PRO A 85 9.20 1.26 12.52
N ARG A 86 9.37 2.54 12.21
CA ARG A 86 9.06 3.13 10.90
C ARG A 86 9.91 4.36 10.63
N ILE A 87 10.23 4.58 9.35
CA ILE A 87 10.93 5.78 8.86
C ILE A 87 10.00 6.62 7.97
N GLY A 88 9.15 5.99 7.16
CA GLY A 88 8.34 6.64 6.12
C GLY A 88 6.84 6.44 6.27
N ALA A 89 6.05 7.30 5.61
CA ALA A 89 4.60 7.10 5.45
C ALA A 89 4.33 5.84 4.61
N VAL A 90 5.23 5.59 3.65
CA VAL A 90 5.45 4.33 2.96
C VAL A 90 6.77 3.78 3.50
N ASP A 91 6.76 2.57 4.07
CA ASP A 91 7.89 1.94 4.79
C ASP A 91 8.25 0.58 4.17
#